data_AF-A0A7C3ASG3-F1
#
_entry.id   AF-A0A7C3ASG3-F1
#
_cell.length_a   1.000
_cell.length_b   1.000
_cell.length_c   1.000
_cell.angle_alpha   90.00
_cell.angle_beta   90.00
_cell.angle_gamma   90.00
#
_symmetry.space_group_name_H-M   'P 1'
#
loop_
_entity.id
_entity.type
_entity.pdbx_description
1 polymer ?
#
loop_
_entity_poly.entity_id
_entity_poly.type
_entity_poly.pdbx_seq_one_letter_code
_entity_poly.pdbx_strand_id
1 'polypeptide(L)'
;MAPPDGAIVLMDGKNMDAWHTLPHWQLLGDGSAQVVPTNLVSKEEFGDALIHVEFLIPFMPNASGQARGNSGVYVQGRYEVQVLDSFGDLPMDNLCGGIYKKAVPLVCASLPPLQWQTYDITFRAPRFDANGNKIQHAEITVVHNGITIHDNVILDGVTAGGVSAEEASVGVLMLQDHGDPVRFRNIWVKPLD
;
A
#
# COMPACT_ATOMS: atom_id res chain seq x y z
N MET A 1 14.28 -3.79 -0.90
CA MET A 1 15.09 -3.41 -2.09
C MET A 1 15.68 -2.01 -1.90
N ALA A 2 16.92 -1.73 -2.32
CA ALA A 2 17.46 -0.37 -2.25
C ALA A 2 16.71 0.57 -3.22
N PRO A 3 16.42 1.84 -2.85
CA PRO A 3 15.78 2.79 -3.75
C PRO A 3 16.61 3.00 -5.02
N PRO A 4 16.01 2.91 -6.22
CA PRO A 4 16.72 3.21 -7.46
C PRO A 4 16.97 4.71 -7.63
N ASP A 5 17.85 5.08 -8.57
CA ASP A 5 18.07 6.47 -8.93
C ASP A 5 16.76 7.16 -9.34
N GLY A 6 16.56 8.37 -8.80
CA GLY A 6 15.35 9.18 -8.98
C GLY A 6 14.18 8.79 -8.07
N ALA A 7 14.34 7.80 -7.18
CA ALA A 7 13.33 7.50 -6.17
C ALA A 7 13.33 8.52 -5.03
N ILE A 8 12.13 8.91 -4.63
CA ILE A 8 11.84 9.68 -3.43
C ILE A 8 11.72 8.69 -2.27
N VAL A 9 12.63 8.79 -1.32
CA VAL A 9 12.67 7.91 -0.15
C VAL A 9 11.69 8.44 0.89
N LEU A 10 10.66 7.66 1.19
CA LEU A 10 9.67 8.02 2.20
C LEU A 10 10.06 7.48 3.58
N MET A 11 10.70 6.31 3.66
CA MET A 11 11.16 5.72 4.92
C MET A 11 12.37 4.81 4.71
N ASP A 12 13.52 5.19 5.25
CA ASP A 12 14.77 4.38 5.24
C ASP A 12 15.23 3.92 6.63
N GLY A 13 14.40 4.16 7.65
CA GLY A 13 14.69 3.85 9.05
C GLY A 13 15.53 4.88 9.79
N LYS A 14 15.77 6.07 9.22
CA LYS A 14 16.45 7.18 9.91
C LYS A 14 15.50 8.25 10.41
N ASN A 15 14.47 8.59 9.62
CA ASN A 15 13.44 9.54 9.98
C ASN A 15 12.11 9.21 9.27
N MET A 16 11.07 9.99 9.56
CA MET A 16 9.75 9.94 8.91
C MET A 16 9.37 11.32 8.36
N ASP A 17 10.34 12.11 7.92
CA ASP A 17 10.13 13.51 7.55
C ASP A 17 9.24 13.68 6.32
N ALA A 18 9.14 12.65 5.47
CA ALA A 18 8.25 12.60 4.32
C ALA A 18 6.77 12.36 4.66
N TRP A 19 6.44 12.15 5.94
CA TRP A 19 5.09 11.78 6.39
C TRP A 19 4.49 12.80 7.34
N HIS A 20 3.16 12.84 7.39
CA HIS A 20 2.41 13.49 8.47
C HIS A 20 2.30 12.54 9.66
N THR A 21 3.19 12.68 10.65
CA THR A 21 3.35 11.71 11.75
C THR A 21 2.56 12.02 13.00
N LEU A 22 2.09 13.26 13.16
CA LEU A 22 1.35 13.64 14.36
C LEU A 22 -0.03 12.96 14.39
N PRO A 23 -0.49 12.48 15.56
CA PRO A 23 0.13 12.67 16.87
C PRO A 23 1.05 11.54 17.36
N HIS A 24 1.17 10.40 16.65
CA HIS A 24 1.68 9.16 17.26
C HIS A 24 2.76 8.40 16.48
N TRP A 25 2.92 8.65 15.18
CA TRP A 25 3.81 7.84 14.36
C TRP A 25 5.27 8.17 14.63
N GLN A 26 6.06 7.12 14.85
CA GLN A 26 7.50 7.22 15.09
C GLN A 26 8.21 5.94 14.65
N LEU A 27 9.51 6.05 14.41
CA LEU A 27 10.35 4.88 14.19
C LEU A 27 10.60 4.13 15.50
N LEU A 28 10.65 2.82 15.40
CA LEU A 28 11.13 1.90 16.41
C LEU A 28 12.66 1.79 16.36
N GLY A 29 13.25 1.14 17.36
CA GLY A 29 14.70 0.95 17.44
C GLY A 29 15.31 0.12 16.30
N ASP A 30 14.50 -0.60 15.53
CA ASP A 30 14.91 -1.36 14.35
C ASP A 30 14.73 -0.58 13.03
N GLY A 31 14.33 0.70 13.10
CA GLY A 31 14.09 1.56 11.94
C GLY A 31 12.77 1.29 11.22
N SER A 32 11.91 0.40 11.72
CA SER A 32 10.54 0.26 11.22
C SER A 32 9.60 1.25 11.90
N ALA A 33 8.44 1.52 11.30
CA ALA A 33 7.33 2.19 11.96
C ALA A 33 6.20 1.18 12.19
N GLN A 34 5.60 1.18 13.38
CA GLN A 34 4.42 0.35 13.67
C GLN A 34 3.15 1.19 13.59
N VAL A 35 2.09 0.59 13.05
CA VAL A 35 0.73 1.16 13.09
C VAL A 35 0.37 1.57 14.52
N VAL A 36 -0.19 2.77 14.61
CA VAL A 36 -0.73 3.43 15.79
C VAL A 36 -2.06 4.08 15.40
N PRO A 37 -2.91 4.50 16.36
CA PRO A 37 -4.18 5.14 16.04
C PRO A 37 -3.96 6.35 15.11
N THR A 38 -4.57 6.32 13.91
CA THR A 38 -4.44 7.22 12.73
C THR A 38 -3.70 6.61 11.53
N ASN A 39 -4.25 6.80 10.33
CA ASN A 39 -3.56 6.50 9.07
C ASN A 39 -2.28 7.34 8.93
N LEU A 40 -1.24 6.78 8.32
CA LEU A 40 -0.03 7.51 7.96
C LEU A 40 -0.13 7.95 6.49
N VAL A 41 0.01 9.25 6.21
CA VAL A 41 -0.08 9.81 4.85
C VAL A 41 1.20 10.56 4.47
N SER A 42 1.67 10.39 3.23
CA SER A 42 2.81 11.13 2.71
C SER A 42 2.48 12.62 2.58
N LYS A 43 3.50 13.47 2.69
CA LYS A 43 3.37 14.92 2.46
C LYS A 43 3.26 15.26 0.97
N GLU A 44 3.95 14.50 0.14
CA GLU A 44 3.93 14.65 -1.32
C GLU A 44 2.82 13.79 -1.92
N GLU A 45 2.34 14.23 -3.09
CA GLU A 45 1.38 13.53 -3.94
C GLU A 45 2.08 12.99 -5.19
N PHE A 46 1.66 11.83 -5.64
CA PHE A 46 2.27 11.10 -6.75
C PHE A 46 1.25 10.78 -7.84
N GLY A 47 1.67 10.88 -9.10
CA GLY A 47 0.91 10.44 -10.28
C GLY A 47 1.25 8.99 -10.62
N ASP A 48 1.68 8.76 -11.86
CA ASP A 48 2.27 7.48 -12.25
C ASP A 48 3.55 7.21 -11.44
N ALA A 49 3.71 5.98 -10.96
CA ALA A 49 4.83 5.66 -10.09
C ALA A 49 5.18 4.17 -10.06
N LEU A 50 6.45 3.91 -9.74
CA LEU A 50 6.90 2.69 -9.10
C LEU A 50 6.96 2.91 -7.59
N ILE A 51 6.40 2.00 -6.82
CA ILE A 51 6.32 2.11 -5.36
C ILE A 51 6.86 0.82 -4.75
N HIS A 52 7.73 0.94 -3.76
CA HIS A 52 8.17 -0.18 -2.94
C HIS A 52 7.73 0.02 -1.50
N VAL A 53 7.25 -1.04 -0.88
CA VAL A 53 6.88 -1.07 0.53
C VAL A 53 7.31 -2.41 1.11
N GLU A 54 8.01 -2.39 2.25
CA GLU A 54 8.18 -3.58 3.07
C GLU A 54 7.24 -3.51 4.28
N PHE A 55 6.57 -4.62 4.58
CA PHE A 55 5.64 -4.71 5.70
C PHE A 55 5.79 -6.02 6.47
N LEU A 56 5.51 -5.98 7.77
CA LEU A 56 5.57 -7.14 8.66
C LEU A 56 4.24 -7.26 9.40
N ILE A 57 3.63 -8.43 9.24
CA ILE A 57 2.36 -8.78 9.85
C ILE A 57 2.63 -9.34 11.26
N PRO A 58 1.92 -8.86 12.30
CA PRO A 58 2.07 -9.36 13.66
C PRO A 58 1.49 -10.78 13.79
N PHE A 59 2.04 -11.57 14.72
CA PHE A 59 1.41 -12.85 15.09
C PHE A 59 0.25 -12.62 16.04
N MET A 60 -0.99 -12.85 15.57
CA MET A 60 -2.23 -12.61 16.33
C MET A 60 -3.09 -13.89 16.41
N PRO A 61 -2.70 -14.88 17.23
CA PRO A 61 -3.32 -16.22 17.23
C PRO A 61 -4.77 -16.27 17.68
N ASN A 62 -5.24 -15.24 18.41
CA ASN A 62 -6.62 -15.16 18.90
C ASN A 62 -7.53 -14.33 17.98
N ALA A 63 -7.00 -13.83 16.86
CA ALA A 63 -7.75 -13.06 15.88
C ALA A 63 -8.02 -13.88 14.61
N SER A 64 -8.98 -13.45 13.81
CA SER A 64 -9.38 -14.14 12.57
C SER A 64 -9.95 -13.16 11.55
N GLY A 65 -9.94 -13.55 10.28
CA GLY A 65 -10.53 -12.76 9.20
C GLY A 65 -9.89 -11.36 9.09
N GLN A 66 -10.71 -10.34 8.86
CA GLN A 66 -10.28 -8.94 8.70
C GLN A 66 -9.77 -8.28 9.99
N ALA A 67 -9.71 -8.99 11.12
CA ALA A 67 -9.18 -8.48 12.39
C ALA A 67 -7.81 -9.10 12.73
N ARG A 68 -7.17 -9.80 11.79
CA ARG A 68 -5.90 -10.51 11.99
C ARG A 68 -4.80 -9.87 11.15
N GLY A 69 -4.16 -8.84 11.70
CA GLY A 69 -3.02 -8.18 11.08
C GLY A 69 -3.43 -7.28 9.90
N ASN A 70 -4.59 -6.64 9.98
CA ASN A 70 -5.16 -5.83 8.93
C ASN A 70 -4.53 -4.42 8.85
N SER A 71 -4.18 -4.02 7.64
CA SER A 71 -3.79 -2.68 7.24
C SER A 71 -3.96 -2.61 5.72
N GLY A 72 -3.45 -1.55 5.08
CA GLY A 72 -3.54 -1.42 3.63
C GLY A 72 -2.53 -0.41 3.12
N VAL A 73 -2.02 -0.66 1.93
CA VAL A 73 -1.21 0.30 1.17
C VAL A 73 -2.11 0.94 0.12
N TYR A 74 -2.50 2.18 0.36
CA TYR A 74 -3.37 2.94 -0.53
C TYR A 74 -2.54 3.78 -1.49
N VAL A 75 -2.51 3.37 -2.76
CA VAL A 75 -1.90 4.15 -3.83
C VAL A 75 -2.80 5.34 -4.15
N GLN A 76 -2.20 6.54 -4.26
CA GLN A 76 -2.91 7.82 -4.32
C GLN A 76 -3.93 8.06 -3.19
N GLY A 77 -3.80 7.34 -2.06
CA GLY A 77 -4.74 7.38 -0.95
C GLY A 77 -6.11 6.81 -1.30
N ARG A 78 -6.24 6.07 -2.41
CA ARG A 78 -7.51 5.73 -3.05
C ARG A 78 -7.65 4.27 -3.47
N TYR A 79 -6.54 3.62 -3.80
CA TYR A 79 -6.54 2.25 -4.31
C TYR A 79 -5.77 1.35 -3.36
N GLU A 80 -6.50 0.61 -2.53
CA GLU A 80 -5.94 -0.26 -1.51
C GLU A 80 -5.39 -1.56 -2.11
N VAL A 81 -4.07 -1.76 -1.96
CA VAL A 81 -3.46 -3.09 -1.96
C VAL A 81 -3.50 -3.60 -0.52
N GLN A 82 -4.32 -4.63 -0.31
CA GLN A 82 -4.66 -5.10 1.02
C GLN A 82 -3.45 -5.69 1.77
N VAL A 83 -3.33 -5.41 3.08
CA VAL A 83 -2.34 -6.05 3.97
C VAL A 83 -3.08 -6.83 5.04
N LEU A 84 -2.86 -8.14 5.11
CA LEU A 84 -3.56 -8.99 6.07
C LEU A 84 -2.79 -10.28 6.34
N ASP A 85 -2.93 -10.88 7.52
CA ASP A 85 -2.46 -12.25 7.75
C ASP A 85 -3.32 -13.25 6.95
N SER A 86 -2.83 -13.61 5.75
CA SER A 86 -3.48 -14.54 4.82
C SER A 86 -2.60 -15.75 4.49
N PHE A 87 -1.60 -16.06 5.33
CA PHE A 87 -0.72 -17.20 5.09
C PHE A 87 -1.50 -18.51 5.14
N GLY A 88 -1.45 -19.27 4.04
CA GLY A 88 -2.15 -20.55 3.89
C GLY A 88 -3.60 -20.43 3.39
N ASP A 89 -4.11 -19.21 3.17
CA ASP A 89 -5.45 -18.98 2.61
C ASP A 89 -5.44 -19.00 1.06
N LEU A 90 -6.60 -19.28 0.47
CA LEU A 90 -6.82 -19.06 -0.97
C LEU A 90 -6.90 -17.54 -1.25
N PRO A 91 -6.37 -17.07 -2.39
CA PRO A 91 -6.42 -15.64 -2.72
C PRO A 91 -7.88 -15.14 -2.84
N MET A 92 -8.15 -13.98 -2.27
CA MET A 92 -9.45 -13.29 -2.34
C MET A 92 -9.23 -11.78 -2.45
N ASP A 93 -10.27 -11.07 -2.91
CA ASP A 93 -10.24 -9.63 -3.17
C ASP A 93 -10.11 -8.75 -1.92
N ASN A 94 -10.19 -9.33 -0.73
CA ASN A 94 -10.06 -8.65 0.56
C ASN A 94 -9.06 -9.32 1.51
N LEU A 95 -8.25 -10.24 0.98
CA LEU A 95 -7.10 -10.82 1.68
C LEU A 95 -5.80 -10.18 1.18
N CYS A 96 -4.67 -10.52 1.81
CA CYS A 96 -3.37 -9.90 1.50
C CYS A 96 -3.08 -9.92 -0.01
N GLY A 97 -2.80 -8.74 -0.56
CA GLY A 97 -2.47 -8.54 -1.96
C GLY A 97 -3.68 -8.34 -2.85
N GLY A 98 -4.91 -8.53 -2.37
CA GLY A 98 -6.11 -8.15 -3.12
C GLY A 98 -6.17 -6.65 -3.35
N ILE A 99 -6.69 -6.24 -4.52
CA ILE A 99 -7.14 -4.85 -4.68
C ILE A 99 -8.52 -4.81 -4.06
N TYR A 100 -8.66 -4.13 -2.91
CA TYR A 100 -9.78 -4.35 -2.01
C TYR A 100 -11.15 -4.25 -2.69
N LYS A 101 -11.86 -5.39 -2.77
CA LYS A 101 -13.18 -5.54 -3.42
C LYS A 101 -13.22 -5.17 -4.91
N LYS A 102 -12.06 -5.17 -5.58
CA LYS A 102 -11.91 -4.87 -7.00
C LYS A 102 -11.27 -6.01 -7.78
N ALA A 103 -10.22 -6.64 -7.23
CA ALA A 103 -9.52 -7.72 -7.92
C ALA A 103 -8.93 -8.74 -6.95
N VAL A 104 -9.09 -10.02 -7.31
CA VAL A 104 -8.49 -11.18 -6.63
C VAL A 104 -7.06 -11.37 -7.16
N PRO A 105 -6.03 -11.51 -6.29
CA PRO A 105 -4.67 -11.77 -6.76
C PRO A 105 -4.57 -13.14 -7.43
N LEU A 106 -3.70 -13.27 -8.45
CA LEU A 106 -3.50 -14.50 -9.22
C LEU A 106 -3.07 -15.69 -8.34
N VAL A 107 -2.34 -15.40 -7.26
CA VAL A 107 -1.86 -16.39 -6.29
C VAL A 107 -1.72 -15.76 -4.92
N CYS A 108 -1.86 -16.56 -3.85
CA CYS A 108 -1.45 -16.14 -2.51
C CYS A 108 0.08 -16.22 -2.41
N ALA A 109 0.74 -15.06 -2.31
CA ALA A 109 2.19 -14.95 -2.16
C ALA A 109 2.62 -14.61 -0.71
N SER A 110 1.69 -14.70 0.24
CA SER A 110 1.95 -14.35 1.64
C SER A 110 2.93 -15.33 2.30
N LEU A 111 3.82 -14.79 3.12
CA LEU A 111 4.68 -15.50 4.06
C LEU A 111 4.01 -15.58 5.44
N PRO A 112 4.44 -16.49 6.33
CA PRO A 112 3.94 -16.55 7.70
C PRO A 112 4.14 -15.22 8.46
N PRO A 113 3.32 -14.93 9.49
CA PRO A 113 3.52 -13.77 10.36
C PRO A 113 4.94 -13.67 10.92
N LEU A 114 5.34 -12.45 11.28
CA LEU A 114 6.68 -12.09 11.73
C LEU A 114 7.78 -12.19 10.66
N GLN A 115 7.42 -12.47 9.41
CA GLN A 115 8.31 -12.31 8.26
C GLN A 115 8.02 -11.00 7.53
N TRP A 116 9.09 -10.37 7.06
CA TRP A 116 8.98 -9.20 6.20
C TRP A 116 8.51 -9.62 4.82
N GLN A 117 7.54 -8.88 4.31
CA GLN A 117 6.97 -9.02 2.98
C GLN A 117 7.26 -7.77 2.16
N THR A 118 7.24 -7.89 0.83
CA THR A 118 7.44 -6.76 -0.08
C THR A 118 6.26 -6.60 -1.02
N TYR A 119 5.84 -5.35 -1.23
CA TYR A 119 5.10 -4.96 -2.42
C TYR A 119 5.98 -4.10 -3.31
N ASP A 120 6.03 -4.48 -4.58
CA ASP A 120 6.55 -3.66 -5.67
C ASP A 120 5.37 -3.38 -6.61
N ILE A 121 4.94 -2.12 -6.65
CA ILE A 121 3.73 -1.68 -7.34
C ILE A 121 4.12 -0.79 -8.50
N THR A 122 3.60 -1.09 -9.69
CA THR A 122 3.60 -0.17 -10.83
C THR A 122 2.19 0.38 -10.99
N PHE A 123 2.05 1.69 -10.92
CA PHE A 123 0.76 2.36 -10.98
C PHE A 123 0.74 3.41 -12.08
N ARG A 124 -0.34 3.39 -12.87
CA ARG A 124 -0.68 4.44 -13.83
C ARG A 124 -1.95 5.12 -13.35
N ALA A 125 -1.84 6.41 -13.05
CA ALA A 125 -2.94 7.21 -12.52
C ALA A 125 -4.10 7.35 -13.52
N PRO A 126 -5.34 7.59 -13.07
CA PRO A 126 -6.41 7.91 -13.98
C PRO A 126 -6.11 9.22 -14.73
N ARG A 127 -6.60 9.33 -15.97
CA ARG A 127 -6.42 10.52 -16.82
C ARG A 127 -7.72 11.30 -16.94
N PHE A 128 -7.59 12.63 -17.01
CA PHE A 128 -8.70 13.56 -17.13
C PHE A 128 -8.46 14.52 -18.29
N ASP A 129 -9.53 14.94 -18.95
CA ASP A 129 -9.48 16.00 -19.97
C ASP A 129 -9.39 17.40 -19.32
N ALA A 130 -9.26 18.44 -20.15
CA ALA A 130 -9.19 19.82 -19.68
C ALA A 130 -10.47 20.33 -18.99
N ASN A 131 -11.60 19.63 -19.14
CA ASN A 131 -12.86 19.93 -18.48
C ASN A 131 -13.02 19.15 -17.16
N GLY A 132 -12.04 18.32 -16.79
CA GLY A 132 -12.09 17.45 -15.62
C GLY A 132 -12.88 16.16 -15.81
N ASN A 133 -13.26 15.79 -17.03
CA ASN A 133 -13.89 14.50 -17.29
C ASN A 133 -12.83 13.40 -17.33
N LYS A 134 -13.09 12.27 -16.66
CA LYS A 134 -12.22 11.10 -16.74
C LYS A 134 -12.21 10.52 -18.15
N ILE A 135 -11.03 10.29 -18.70
CA ILE A 135 -10.81 9.70 -20.03
C ILE A 135 -10.05 8.37 -20.00
N GLN A 136 -9.37 8.05 -18.90
CA GLN A 136 -8.71 6.75 -18.70
C GLN A 136 -8.78 6.35 -17.24
N HIS A 137 -9.00 5.06 -17.00
CA HIS A 137 -8.96 4.44 -15.68
C HIS A 137 -7.53 4.31 -15.16
N ALA A 138 -7.39 4.17 -13.84
CA ALA A 138 -6.11 3.80 -13.26
C ALA A 138 -5.77 2.34 -13.61
N GLU A 139 -4.48 2.03 -13.72
CA GLU A 139 -3.98 0.68 -13.96
C GLU A 139 -2.93 0.32 -12.90
N ILE A 140 -3.00 -0.91 -12.38
CA ILE A 140 -2.10 -1.37 -11.32
C ILE A 140 -1.52 -2.75 -11.62
N THR A 141 -0.21 -2.87 -11.45
CA THR A 141 0.52 -4.14 -11.39
C THR A 141 1.13 -4.25 -10.01
N VAL A 142 1.00 -5.41 -9.37
CA VAL A 142 1.54 -5.66 -8.03
C VAL A 142 2.35 -6.94 -8.04
N VAL A 143 3.59 -6.83 -7.59
CA VAL A 143 4.48 -7.95 -7.28
C VAL A 143 4.58 -8.07 -5.76
N HIS A 144 4.24 -9.23 -5.22
CA HIS A 144 4.31 -9.55 -3.79
C HIS A 144 5.39 -10.61 -3.56
N ASN A 145 6.42 -10.28 -2.76
CA ASN A 145 7.55 -11.18 -2.49
C ASN A 145 8.23 -11.72 -3.76
N GLY A 146 8.34 -10.88 -4.79
CA GLY A 146 8.92 -11.25 -6.09
C GLY A 146 7.99 -12.04 -7.02
N ILE A 147 6.73 -12.25 -6.65
CA ILE A 147 5.72 -12.95 -7.46
C ILE A 147 4.67 -11.94 -7.96
N THR A 148 4.47 -11.85 -9.27
CA THR A 148 3.38 -11.03 -9.84
C THR A 148 2.03 -11.58 -9.41
N ILE A 149 1.27 -10.79 -8.65
CA ILE A 149 -0.06 -11.15 -8.15
C ILE A 149 -1.19 -10.37 -8.83
N HIS A 150 -0.88 -9.22 -9.43
CA HIS A 150 -1.75 -8.46 -10.33
C HIS A 150 -0.93 -8.00 -11.52
N ASP A 151 -1.45 -8.19 -12.73
CA ASP A 151 -0.79 -7.79 -13.98
C ASP A 151 -1.73 -6.87 -14.77
N ASN A 152 -1.36 -5.58 -14.81
CA ASN A 152 -2.08 -4.49 -15.47
C ASN A 152 -3.60 -4.46 -15.25
N VAL A 153 -4.03 -4.56 -14.00
CA VAL A 153 -5.46 -4.54 -13.62
C VAL A 153 -6.01 -3.12 -13.78
N ILE A 154 -7.10 -2.99 -14.55
CA ILE A 154 -7.84 -1.73 -14.70
C ILE A 154 -8.74 -1.50 -13.48
N LEU A 155 -8.66 -0.32 -12.89
CA LEU A 155 -9.45 0.08 -11.72
C LEU A 155 -10.59 1.01 -12.15
N ASP A 156 -11.83 0.53 -12.00
CA ASP A 156 -13.03 1.25 -12.43
C ASP A 156 -13.48 2.37 -11.47
N GLY A 157 -12.85 2.47 -10.30
CA GLY A 157 -13.01 3.53 -9.31
C GLY A 157 -12.21 3.24 -8.02
N VAL A 158 -12.29 4.15 -7.06
CA VAL A 158 -11.59 4.05 -5.78
C VAL A 158 -12.05 2.85 -4.93
N THR A 159 -11.19 2.38 -4.02
CA THR A 159 -11.57 1.44 -2.97
C THR A 159 -12.17 2.20 -1.77
N ALA A 160 -12.89 1.48 -0.91
CA ALA A 160 -13.38 2.07 0.34
C ALA A 160 -12.20 2.39 1.29
N GLY A 161 -12.40 3.28 2.26
CA GLY A 161 -11.39 3.60 3.29
C GLY A 161 -10.30 4.58 2.87
N GLY A 162 -10.29 5.04 1.61
CA GLY A 162 -9.36 6.04 1.10
C GLY A 162 -9.60 7.47 1.63
N VAL A 163 -8.70 8.38 1.30
CA VAL A 163 -8.76 9.80 1.69
C VAL A 163 -9.85 10.59 0.96
N SER A 164 -10.38 10.04 -0.14
CA SER A 164 -11.45 10.63 -0.94
C SER A 164 -12.26 9.54 -1.65
N ALA A 165 -13.53 9.82 -1.90
CA ALA A 165 -14.41 9.00 -2.74
C ALA A 165 -14.27 9.31 -4.24
N GLU A 166 -13.49 10.34 -4.60
CA GLU A 166 -13.29 10.80 -5.96
C GLU A 166 -11.89 10.42 -6.46
N GLU A 167 -11.77 10.04 -7.73
CA GLU A 167 -10.48 9.81 -8.39
C GLU A 167 -9.76 11.13 -8.69
N ALA A 168 -8.42 11.10 -8.73
CA ALA A 168 -7.60 12.25 -9.08
C ALA A 168 -6.36 11.81 -9.86
N SER A 169 -5.74 12.72 -10.62
CA SER A 169 -4.52 12.43 -11.38
C SER A 169 -3.28 12.26 -10.50
N VAL A 170 -3.31 12.79 -9.27
CA VAL A 170 -2.26 12.66 -8.25
C VAL A 170 -2.86 12.40 -6.87
N GLY A 171 -2.09 11.79 -5.97
CA GLY A 171 -2.48 11.66 -4.57
C GLY A 171 -1.38 11.09 -3.68
N VAL A 172 -1.59 11.15 -2.37
CA VAL A 172 -0.63 10.68 -1.36
C VAL A 172 -0.42 9.16 -1.40
N LEU A 173 0.67 8.65 -0.85
CA LEU A 173 0.73 7.27 -0.38
C LEU A 173 0.16 7.22 1.04
N MET A 174 -0.74 6.28 1.32
CA MET A 174 -1.33 6.12 2.65
C MET A 174 -1.15 4.70 3.17
N LEU A 175 -0.77 4.57 4.44
CA LEU A 175 -0.76 3.32 5.20
C LEU A 175 -1.92 3.34 6.20
N GLN A 176 -2.77 2.32 6.13
CA GLN A 176 -3.99 2.27 6.92
C GLN A 176 -3.72 1.88 8.37
N ASP A 177 -4.37 2.58 9.29
CA ASP A 177 -4.65 2.10 10.63
C ASP A 177 -5.99 1.37 10.66
N HIS A 178 -5.95 0.08 10.98
CA HIS A 178 -7.13 -0.75 11.22
C HIS A 178 -7.10 -1.37 12.64
N GLY A 179 -6.32 -0.78 13.55
CA GLY A 179 -6.18 -1.23 14.94
C GLY A 179 -5.18 -2.38 15.15
N ASP A 180 -4.62 -2.96 14.09
CA ASP A 180 -3.66 -4.07 14.18
C ASP A 180 -2.21 -3.57 14.04
N PRO A 181 -1.24 -4.09 14.83
CA PRO A 181 0.11 -3.55 14.92
C PRO A 181 1.04 -4.01 13.78
N VAL A 182 0.61 -3.80 12.53
CA VAL A 182 1.45 -4.00 11.33
C VAL A 182 2.63 -3.05 11.37
N ARG A 183 3.80 -3.51 10.90
CA ARG A 183 4.99 -2.66 10.78
C ARG A 183 5.35 -2.43 9.33
N PHE A 184 5.92 -1.27 9.04
CA PHE A 184 6.38 -0.87 7.73
C PHE A 184 7.82 -0.39 7.78
N ARG A 185 8.56 -0.59 6.69
CA ARG A 185 9.90 -0.04 6.50
C ARG A 185 10.23 0.04 5.01
N ASN A 186 11.37 0.67 4.71
CA ASN A 186 11.94 0.71 3.37
C ASN A 186 10.91 1.08 2.30
N ILE A 187 10.39 2.30 2.40
CA ILE A 187 9.33 2.81 1.53
C ILE A 187 9.93 3.87 0.62
N TRP A 188 9.72 3.71 -0.68
CA TRP A 188 10.12 4.70 -1.66
C TRP A 188 9.14 4.73 -2.84
N VAL A 189 9.09 5.88 -3.49
CA VAL A 189 8.25 6.13 -4.68
C VAL A 189 9.14 6.73 -5.75
N LYS A 190 9.15 6.15 -6.94
CA LYS A 190 9.80 6.70 -8.12
C LYS A 190 8.73 7.12 -9.12
N PRO A 191 8.54 8.42 -9.38
CA PRO A 191 7.66 8.88 -10.44
C PRO A 191 8.02 8.21 -11.78
N LEU A 192 7.00 7.85 -12.55
CA LEU A 192 7.16 7.42 -13.92
C LEU A 192 6.87 8.59 -14.84
N ASP A 193 7.75 8.78 -15.83
CA ASP A 193 7.51 9.71 -16.94
C ASP A 193 6.37 9.22 -17.86
#